data_AF-A0A3B0TZL0-F1
#
_entry.id   AF-A0A3B0TZL0-F1
#
_cell.length_a   1.000
_cell.length_b   1.000
_cell.length_c   1.000
_cell.angle_alpha   90.00
_cell.angle_beta   90.00
_cell.angle_gamma   90.00
#
_symmetry.space_group_name_H-M   'P 1'
#
loop_
_entity.id
_entity.type
_entity.pdbx_description
1 polymer ?
#
loop_
_entity_poly.entity_id
_entity_poly.type
_entity_poly.pdbx_seq_one_letter_code
_entity_poly.pdbx_strand_id
1 'polypeptide(L)'
;MRYITKLDNEIIKELEKIIKEDKRYKSRYRAQAILLSHQGKTVNELADIFGCKIRTIYRWFDSFEEKKVAGVYELEGRGRKPLLTIENDAKKVKDYIKKNSI
;
A
#
# COMPACT_ATOMS: atom_id res chain seq x y z
N MET A 1 18.45 -13.26 10.24
CA MET A 1 17.88 -12.03 9.63
C MET A 1 17.16 -12.43 8.35
N ARG A 2 16.00 -11.83 8.05
CA ARG A 2 15.22 -12.11 6.83
C ARG A 2 15.57 -11.08 5.75
N TYR A 3 15.67 -11.56 4.53
CA TYR A 3 15.91 -10.76 3.34
C TYR A 3 14.95 -11.18 2.24
N ILE A 4 14.66 -10.26 1.31
CA ILE A 4 13.99 -10.64 0.07
C ILE A 4 15.01 -11.29 -0.86
N THR A 5 15.03 -12.62 -0.87
CA THR A 5 15.92 -13.41 -1.72
C THR A 5 15.28 -13.71 -3.07
N LYS A 6 16.08 -13.83 -4.13
CA LYS A 6 15.65 -14.25 -5.49
C LYS A 6 14.55 -13.37 -6.09
N LEU A 7 14.91 -12.17 -6.52
CA LEU A 7 14.07 -11.35 -7.39
C LEU A 7 14.38 -11.65 -8.85
N ASP A 8 13.35 -11.83 -9.67
CA ASP A 8 13.50 -11.93 -11.11
C ASP A 8 13.86 -10.54 -11.69
N ASN A 9 14.65 -10.53 -12.76
CA ASN A 9 15.06 -9.28 -13.41
C ASN A 9 13.87 -8.41 -13.88
N GLU A 10 12.76 -9.04 -14.24
CA GLU A 10 11.53 -8.34 -14.62
C GLU A 10 10.89 -7.61 -13.43
N ILE A 11 10.83 -8.28 -12.27
CA ILE A 11 10.33 -7.69 -11.03
C ILE A 11 11.23 -6.55 -10.57
N ILE A 12 12.55 -6.70 -10.68
CA ILE A 12 13.50 -5.63 -10.35
C ILE A 12 13.22 -4.38 -11.19
N LYS A 13 13.07 -4.53 -12.52
CA LYS A 13 12.74 -3.42 -13.42
C LYS A 13 11.41 -2.76 -13.04
N GLU A 14 10.40 -3.54 -12.67
CA GLU A 14 9.10 -3.00 -12.27
C GLU A 14 9.19 -2.22 -10.95
N LEU A 15 9.93 -2.72 -9.97
CA LEU A 15 10.21 -2.01 -8.72
C LEU A 15 10.97 -0.70 -8.95
N GLU A 16 11.99 -0.71 -9.83
CA GLU A 16 12.73 0.50 -10.23
C GLU A 16 11.83 1.53 -10.90
N LYS A 17 10.92 1.08 -11.77
CA LYS A 17 9.93 1.94 -12.41
C LYS A 17 9.00 2.58 -11.37
N ILE A 18 8.50 1.80 -10.41
CA ILE A 18 7.66 2.32 -9.31
C ILE A 18 8.40 3.40 -8.53
N ILE A 19 9.68 3.18 -8.19
CA ILE A 19 10.50 4.16 -7.45
C ILE A 19 10.63 5.46 -8.23
N LYS A 20 10.78 5.41 -9.56
CA LYS A 20 10.96 6.62 -10.39
C LYS A 20 9.64 7.34 -10.67
N GLU A 21 8.56 6.61 -10.90
CA GLU A 21 7.36 7.16 -11.55
C GLU A 21 6.11 7.20 -10.67
N ASP A 22 5.98 6.33 -9.65
CA ASP A 22 4.73 6.26 -8.88
C ASP A 22 4.50 7.55 -8.09
N LYS A 23 3.29 8.11 -8.18
CA LYS A 23 2.93 9.37 -7.52
C LYS A 23 2.95 9.28 -5.99
N ARG A 24 2.65 8.11 -5.42
CA ARG A 24 2.51 7.91 -3.97
C ARG A 24 3.85 7.52 -3.36
N TYR A 25 4.35 8.36 -2.44
CA TYR A 25 5.64 8.12 -1.78
C TYR A 25 5.72 6.76 -1.07
N LYS A 26 4.60 6.27 -0.52
CA LYS A 26 4.55 4.97 0.17
C LYS A 26 4.86 3.80 -0.76
N SER A 27 4.35 3.84 -2.01
CA SER A 27 4.64 2.80 -3.00
C SER A 27 6.14 2.82 -3.34
N ARG A 28 6.69 4.02 -3.57
CA ARG A 28 8.13 4.21 -3.84
C ARG A 28 9.00 3.67 -2.71
N TYR A 29 8.68 4.03 -1.46
CA TYR A 29 9.46 3.61 -0.28
C TYR A 29 9.43 2.10 -0.07
N ARG A 30 8.25 1.49 -0.22
CA ARG A 30 8.11 0.04 -0.11
C ARG A 30 8.90 -0.67 -1.22
N ALA A 31 8.80 -0.23 -2.47
CA ALA A 31 9.58 -0.79 -3.56
C ALA A 31 11.09 -0.66 -3.31
N GLN A 32 11.53 0.50 -2.85
CA GLN A 32 12.93 0.75 -2.52
C GLN A 32 13.41 -0.14 -1.35
N ALA A 33 12.58 -0.35 -0.33
CA ALA A 33 12.91 -1.24 0.78
C ALA A 33 13.11 -2.70 0.31
N ILE A 34 12.28 -3.17 -0.63
CA ILE A 34 12.40 -4.51 -1.22
C ILE A 34 13.71 -4.64 -2.00
N LEU A 35 14.05 -3.67 -2.86
CA LEU A 35 15.30 -3.69 -3.62
C LEU A 35 16.52 -3.62 -2.72
N LEU A 36 16.53 -2.74 -1.71
CA LEU A 36 17.63 -2.63 -0.76
C LEU A 36 17.81 -3.91 0.05
N SER A 37 16.70 -4.56 0.46
CA SER A 37 16.78 -5.86 1.12
C SER A 37 17.40 -6.94 0.24
N HIS A 38 17.04 -6.94 -1.05
CA HIS A 38 17.63 -7.84 -2.04
C HIS A 38 19.13 -7.61 -2.24
N GLN A 39 19.57 -6.35 -2.11
CA GLN A 39 20.99 -5.96 -2.12
C GLN A 39 21.72 -6.25 -0.79
N GLY A 40 21.06 -6.87 0.18
CA GLY A 40 21.67 -7.29 1.45
C GLY A 40 21.48 -6.33 2.62
N LYS A 41 20.67 -5.27 2.49
CA LYS A 41 20.35 -4.41 3.64
C LYS A 41 19.45 -5.13 4.65
N THR A 42 19.86 -5.04 5.91
CA THR A 42 19.16 -5.66 7.03
C THR A 42 17.85 -4.93 7.34
N VAL A 43 16.90 -5.62 7.96
CA VAL A 43 15.62 -5.02 8.39
C VAL A 43 15.84 -3.84 9.36
N ASN A 44 16.91 -3.87 10.16
CA ASN A 44 17.27 -2.78 11.07
C ASN A 44 17.73 -1.54 10.29
N GLU A 45 18.67 -1.69 9.36
CA GLU A 45 19.10 -0.59 8.50
C GLU A 45 17.93 0.00 7.69
N LEU A 46 17.03 -0.85 7.19
CA LEU A 46 15.85 -0.39 6.46
C LEU A 46 14.90 0.39 7.36
N ALA A 47 14.68 -0.08 8.59
CA ALA A 47 13.87 0.63 9.58
C ALA A 47 14.44 2.03 9.84
N ASP A 48 15.76 2.15 9.97
CA ASP A 48 16.46 3.42 10.16
C ASP A 48 16.38 4.32 8.92
N ILE A 49 16.65 3.78 7.71
CA ILE A 49 16.58 4.50 6.42
C ILE A 49 15.19 5.11 6.20
N PHE A 50 14.13 4.34 6.46
CA PHE A 50 12.75 4.77 6.20
C PHE A 50 12.08 5.41 7.43
N GLY A 51 12.78 5.57 8.55
CA GLY A 51 12.27 6.18 9.77
C GLY A 51 11.03 5.47 10.33
N CYS A 52 11.00 4.13 10.26
CA CYS A 52 9.84 3.35 10.67
C CYS A 52 10.24 2.17 11.58
N LYS A 53 9.27 1.56 12.25
CA LYS A 53 9.55 0.38 13.09
C LYS A 53 9.89 -0.84 12.24
N ILE A 54 10.77 -1.70 12.72
CA ILE A 54 11.13 -3.01 12.13
C ILE A 54 9.88 -3.82 11.71
N ARG A 55 8.83 -3.83 12.55
CA ARG A 55 7.56 -4.51 12.25
C ARG A 55 6.90 -4.01 10.95
N THR A 56 7.06 -2.73 10.63
CA THR A 56 6.53 -2.15 9.38
C THR A 56 7.26 -2.70 8.17
N ILE A 57 8.59 -2.84 8.23
CA ILE A 57 9.39 -3.46 7.16
C ILE A 57 8.97 -4.91 6.95
N TYR A 58 8.80 -5.68 8.03
CA TYR A 58 8.30 -7.06 7.92
C TYR A 58 6.93 -7.14 7.23
N ARG A 59 6.00 -6.24 7.55
CA ARG A 59 4.69 -6.19 6.87
C ARG A 59 4.81 -5.87 5.39
N TRP A 60 5.77 -5.03 5.00
CA TRP A 60 6.03 -4.77 3.59
C TRP A 60 6.57 -6.01 2.88
N PHE A 61 7.47 -6.75 3.54
CA PHE A 61 8.01 -8.01 3.00
C PHE A 61 6.92 -9.07 2.86
N ASP A 62 6.10 -9.27 3.90
CA ASP A 62 4.97 -10.21 3.86
C ASP A 62 4.01 -9.89 2.72
N SER A 63 3.62 -8.62 2.58
CA SER A 63 2.71 -8.19 1.52
C SER A 63 3.32 -8.38 0.13
N PHE A 64 4.62 -8.14 -0.03
CA PHE A 64 5.33 -8.35 -1.30
C PHE A 64 5.52 -9.84 -1.62
N GLU A 65 5.81 -10.69 -0.64
CA GLU A 65 5.94 -12.13 -0.90
C GLU A 65 4.59 -12.77 -1.27
N GLU A 66 3.51 -12.31 -0.64
CA GLU A 66 2.14 -12.76 -0.92
C GLU A 66 1.64 -12.29 -2.29
N LYS A 67 1.89 -11.02 -2.67
CA LYS A 67 1.25 -10.36 -3.82
C LYS A 67 2.21 -9.83 -4.87
N LYS A 68 3.51 -10.11 -4.73
CA LYS A 68 4.59 -9.56 -5.57
C LYS A 68 4.48 -8.04 -5.66
N VAL A 69 4.64 -7.49 -6.86
CA VAL A 69 4.62 -6.04 -7.09
C VAL A 69 3.30 -5.39 -6.65
N ALA A 70 2.17 -6.10 -6.74
CA ALA A 70 0.89 -5.59 -6.25
C ALA A 70 0.90 -5.33 -4.73
N GLY A 71 1.73 -6.07 -3.98
CA GLY A 71 1.91 -5.92 -2.53
C GLY A 71 2.61 -4.63 -2.10
N VAL A 72 3.25 -3.92 -3.03
CA VAL A 72 3.88 -2.62 -2.77
C VAL A 72 2.82 -1.52 -2.58
N TYR A 73 1.69 -1.64 -3.26
CA TYR A 73 0.65 -0.60 -3.24
C TYR A 73 -0.18 -0.62 -1.96
N GLU A 74 -0.89 0.49 -1.69
CA GLU A 74 -1.90 0.49 -0.64
C GLU A 74 -3.15 -0.26 -1.08
N LEU A 75 -3.66 -1.12 -0.20
CA LEU A 75 -4.97 -1.77 -0.39
C LEU A 75 -6.06 -0.71 -0.63
N GLU A 76 -6.94 -1.01 -1.57
CA GLU A 76 -8.14 -0.22 -1.83
C GLU A 76 -9.15 -0.31 -0.67
N GLY A 77 -10.10 0.63 -0.62
CA GLY A 77 -11.20 0.58 0.33
C GLY A 77 -10.82 0.87 1.79
N ARG A 78 -9.72 1.59 2.04
CA ARG A 78 -9.35 2.05 3.37
C ARG A 78 -10.29 3.16 3.86
N GLY A 79 -10.45 3.24 5.18
CA GLY A 79 -11.27 4.26 5.84
C GLY A 79 -12.65 3.73 6.23
N ARG A 80 -13.39 4.55 6.98
CA ARG A 80 -14.75 4.23 7.39
C ARG A 80 -15.65 4.26 6.16
N LYS A 81 -16.33 3.15 5.88
CA LYS A 81 -17.33 3.10 4.82
C LYS A 81 -18.47 4.08 5.14
N PRO A 82 -19.03 4.77 4.13
CA PRO A 82 -20.14 5.70 4.36
C PRO A 82 -21.33 4.97 4.97
N LEU A 83 -22.05 5.64 5.87
CA LEU A 83 -23.22 5.07 6.55
C LEU A 83 -24.41 4.92 5.60
N LEU A 84 -24.50 5.81 4.60
CA LEU A 84 -25.55 5.82 3.60
C LEU A 84 -24.94 5.54 2.23
N THR A 85 -25.62 4.74 1.42
CA THR A 85 -25.25 4.51 0.02
C THR A 85 -26.28 5.12 -0.92
N ILE A 86 -25.80 5.61 -2.08
CA ILE A 86 -26.70 6.18 -3.10
C ILE A 86 -27.74 5.14 -3.53
N GLU A 87 -27.33 3.89 -3.68
CA GLU A 87 -28.17 2.80 -4.18
C GLU A 87 -29.33 2.46 -3.24
N ASN A 88 -29.08 2.40 -1.92
CA ASN A 88 -30.10 1.98 -0.95
C ASN A 88 -30.85 3.15 -0.31
N ASP A 89 -30.19 4.30 -0.17
CA ASP A 89 -30.66 5.37 0.71
C ASP A 89 -31.05 6.64 -0.02
N ALA A 90 -30.62 6.85 -1.28
CA ALA A 90 -30.90 8.10 -1.98
C ALA A 90 -32.40 8.39 -2.12
N LYS A 91 -33.22 7.35 -2.36
CA LYS A 91 -34.68 7.52 -2.47
C LYS A 91 -35.28 7.93 -1.12
N LYS A 92 -34.94 7.20 -0.05
CA LYS A 92 -35.39 7.50 1.32
C LYS A 92 -35.00 8.91 1.73
N VAL A 93 -33.76 9.31 1.50
CA VAL A 93 -33.25 10.65 1.81
C VAL A 93 -34.03 11.72 1.05
N LYS A 94 -34.27 11.55 -0.25
CA LYS A 94 -35.08 12.49 -1.06
C LYS A 94 -36.51 12.61 -0.53
N ASP A 95 -37.13 11.50 -0.17
CA ASP A 95 -38.50 11.49 0.35
C ASP A 95 -38.57 12.18 1.73
N TYR A 96 -37.59 11.94 2.60
CA TYR A 96 -37.47 12.64 3.89
C TYR A 96 -37.27 14.15 3.73
N ILE A 97 -36.42 14.59 2.78
CA ILE A 97 -36.21 16.01 2.51
C ILE A 97 -37.52 16.65 2.03
N LYS A 98 -38.21 16.04 1.07
CA LYS A 98 -39.49 16.56 0.55
C LYS A 98 -40.56 16.66 1.64
N LYS A 99 -40.65 15.66 2.52
CA LYS A 99 -41.65 15.62 3.61
C LYS A 99 -41.43 16.72 4.66
N ASN A 100 -40.19 17.17 4.85
CA ASN A 100 -39.82 18.14 5.88
C ASN A 100 -39.37 19.49 5.31
N SER A 101 -39.54 19.72 4.00
CA SER A 101 -39.28 21.01 3.38
C SER A 101 -40.42 21.95 3.73
N ILE A 102 -40.10 23.07 4.37
CA ILE A 102 -41.03 24.17 4.71
C ILE A 102 -41.47 24.87 3.43
#